data_AF-A0A5C8DT46-F1
#
_entry.id   AF-A0A5C8DT46-F1
#
_cell.length_a   1.000
_cell.length_b   1.000
_cell.length_c   1.000
_cell.angle_alpha   90.00
_cell.angle_beta   90.00
_cell.angle_gamma   90.00
#
_symmetry.space_group_name_H-M   'P 1'
#
loop_
_entity.id
_entity.type
_entity.pdbx_description
1 polymer ?
#
loop_
_entity_poly.entity_id
_entity_poly.type
_entity_poly.pdbx_seq_one_letter_code
_entity_poly.pdbx_strand_id
1 'polypeptide(L)'
;MKPTTPESKFLPATLTGIAITIAAGAILFPIIYFAFTSLFELHVFTDPPPNAWIKDTFLISILYVWPFVATAAGGWACAGASKHNEYSHALFLAVLWTVIVTLLYLYSANNEPLTNLLLIIVLGVAGYFAGTALRMRKKRKVHPIVK
;
A
#
# COMPACT_ATOMS: atom_id res chain seq x y z
N MET A 1 29.39 -24.85 23.12
CA MET A 1 28.25 -24.54 22.23
C MET A 1 28.37 -23.10 21.77
N LYS A 2 28.50 -22.85 20.46
CA LYS A 2 28.55 -21.49 19.91
C LYS A 2 27.14 -20.89 20.02
N PRO A 3 26.94 -19.70 20.60
CA PRO A 3 25.62 -19.09 20.64
C PRO A 3 25.26 -18.74 19.19
N THR A 4 24.37 -19.51 18.58
CA THR A 4 23.67 -19.11 17.37
C THR A 4 22.73 -17.98 17.78
N THR A 5 23.23 -16.74 17.67
CA THR A 5 22.39 -15.55 17.72
C THR A 5 21.21 -15.79 16.77
N PRO A 6 19.95 -15.69 17.22
CA PRO A 6 18.83 -15.83 16.33
C PRO A 6 18.94 -14.69 15.31
N GLU A 7 19.28 -15.03 14.06
CA GLU A 7 19.38 -14.05 12.99
C GLU A 7 18.12 -13.20 12.98
N SER A 8 18.29 -11.88 13.07
CA SER A 8 17.15 -10.98 13.13
C SER A 8 16.42 -11.08 11.79
N LYS A 9 15.26 -11.75 11.77
CA LYS A 9 14.39 -11.87 10.59
C LYS A 9 13.71 -10.55 10.20
N PHE A 10 14.18 -9.43 10.76
CA PHE A 10 13.67 -8.09 10.54
C PHE A 10 13.92 -7.65 9.10
N LEU A 11 15.17 -7.70 8.64
CA LEU A 11 15.56 -7.28 7.30
C LEU A 11 14.80 -8.04 6.19
N PRO A 12 14.75 -9.39 6.16
CA PRO A 12 14.05 -10.10 5.09
C PRO A 12 12.53 -9.87 5.11
N ALA A 13 11.91 -9.75 6.28
CA ALA A 13 10.48 -9.47 6.38
C ALA A 13 10.14 -8.06 5.89
N THR A 14 10.96 -7.06 6.23
CA THR A 14 10.79 -5.68 5.76
C THR A 14 11.01 -5.58 4.25
N LEU A 15 12.05 -6.23 3.71
CA LEU A 15 12.30 -6.28 2.26
C LEU A 15 11.13 -6.92 1.51
N THR A 16 10.53 -7.98 2.04
CA THR A 16 9.33 -8.60 1.47
C THR A 16 8.16 -7.61 1.44
N GLY A 17 7.96 -6.86 2.53
CA GLY A 17 6.94 -5.81 2.59
C GLY A 17 7.14 -4.72 1.54
N ILE A 18 8.37 -4.21 1.41
CA ILE A 18 8.74 -3.20 0.42
C ILE A 18 8.52 -3.72 -1.01
N ALA A 19 9.02 -4.91 -1.32
CA ALA A 19 8.88 -5.51 -2.65
C ALA A 19 7.41 -5.67 -3.04
N ILE A 20 6.56 -6.10 -2.11
CA ILE A 20 5.11 -6.24 -2.37
C ILE A 20 4.42 -4.88 -2.47
N THR A 21 4.78 -3.88 -1.67
CA THR A 21 4.25 -2.51 -1.85
C THR A 21 4.61 -1.99 -3.24
N ILE A 22 5.85 -2.18 -3.70
CA ILE A 22 6.30 -1.73 -5.02
C ILE A 22 5.60 -2.52 -6.13
N ALA A 23 5.48 -3.84 -6.02
CA ALA A 23 4.79 -4.63 -7.03
C ALA A 23 3.30 -4.24 -7.12
N ALA A 24 2.63 -4.07 -5.98
CA ALA A 24 1.24 -3.61 -5.94
C ALA A 24 1.09 -2.17 -6.44
N GLY A 25 2.03 -1.29 -6.10
CA GLY A 25 2.01 0.12 -6.48
C GLY A 25 2.37 0.35 -7.95
N ALA A 26 3.48 -0.19 -8.44
CA ALA A 26 4.04 0.14 -9.75
C ALA A 26 3.59 -0.79 -10.88
N ILE A 27 3.27 -2.06 -10.59
CA ILE A 27 2.92 -3.05 -11.63
C ILE A 27 1.41 -3.22 -11.73
N LEU A 28 0.70 -3.35 -10.60
CA LEU A 28 -0.75 -3.57 -10.62
C LEU A 28 -1.55 -2.29 -10.87
N PHE A 29 -1.02 -1.12 -10.48
CA PHE A 29 -1.70 0.15 -10.73
C PHE A 29 -1.90 0.46 -12.22
N PRO A 30 -0.88 0.40 -13.11
CA PRO A 30 -1.08 0.67 -14.53
C PRO A 30 -2.03 -0.32 -15.19
N ILE A 31 -2.02 -1.58 -14.76
CA ILE A 31 -2.92 -2.63 -15.28
C ILE A 31 -4.37 -2.30 -14.93
N ILE A 32 -4.63 -1.91 -13.68
CA ILE A 32 -5.98 -1.55 -13.23
C ILE A 32 -6.42 -0.23 -13.88
N TYR A 33 -5.53 0.75 -13.94
CA TYR A 33 -5.77 2.00 -14.64
C TYR A 33 -6.18 1.73 -16.10
N PHE A 34 -5.41 0.92 -16.82
CA PHE A 34 -5.68 0.57 -18.21
C PHE A 34 -7.01 -0.19 -18.37
N ALA A 35 -7.24 -1.21 -17.54
CA ALA A 35 -8.47 -2.00 -17.57
C ALA A 35 -9.72 -1.13 -17.32
N PHE A 36 -9.65 -0.20 -16.37
CA PHE A 36 -10.75 0.74 -16.12
C PHE A 36 -10.93 1.72 -17.28
N THR A 37 -9.85 2.30 -17.82
CA THR A 37 -9.96 3.19 -18.98
C THR A 37 -10.59 2.48 -20.18
N SER A 38 -10.22 1.23 -20.46
CA SER A 38 -10.79 0.44 -21.56
C SER A 38 -12.26 0.08 -21.34
N LEU A 39 -12.70 -0.20 -20.11
CA LEU A 39 -14.12 -0.45 -19.80
C LEU A 39 -14.99 0.79 -20.06
N PHE A 40 -14.47 1.98 -19.76
CA PHE A 40 -15.15 3.26 -20.03
C PHE A 40 -15.03 3.69 -21.48
N GLU A 41 -13.94 3.38 -22.18
CA GLU A 41 -13.81 3.62 -23.63
C GLU A 41 -14.67 2.67 -24.47
N LEU A 42 -15.02 1.49 -23.96
CA LEU A 42 -15.98 0.59 -24.61
C LEU A 42 -17.37 1.23 -24.81
N HIS A 43 -17.69 2.30 -24.06
CA HIS A 43 -18.92 3.08 -24.22
C HIS A 43 -18.84 4.15 -25.32
N VAL A 44 -17.67 4.44 -25.90
CA VAL A 44 -17.49 5.50 -26.91
C VAL A 44 -18.16 5.15 -28.26
N PHE A 45 -18.49 3.88 -28.49
CA PHE A 45 -19.19 3.42 -29.70
C PHE A 45 -20.72 3.28 -29.53
N THR A 46 -21.29 3.62 -28.37
CA THR A 46 -22.75 3.68 -28.12
C THR A 46 -23.06 4.92 -27.30
N ASP A 47 -23.36 6.01 -28.01
CA ASP A 47 -23.75 7.35 -27.51
C ASP A 47 -22.71 8.09 -26.63
N PRO A 48 -22.59 9.43 -26.73
CA PRO A 48 -21.66 10.18 -25.90
C PRO A 48 -22.03 9.94 -24.42
N PRO A 49 -21.08 9.48 -23.58
CA PRO A 49 -21.43 9.17 -22.20
C PRO A 49 -21.89 10.47 -21.54
N PRO A 50 -23.07 10.52 -20.89
CA PRO A 50 -23.58 11.72 -20.25
C PRO A 50 -22.68 12.19 -19.08
N ASN A 51 -21.58 11.48 -18.82
CA ASN A 51 -20.91 11.46 -17.55
C ASN A 51 -19.36 11.47 -17.59
N ALA A 52 -18.74 12.31 -18.42
CA ALA A 52 -17.27 12.52 -18.38
C ALA A 52 -16.75 12.86 -16.97
N TRP A 53 -17.51 13.67 -16.22
CA TRP A 53 -17.25 13.99 -14.80
C TRP A 53 -17.22 12.77 -13.86
N ILE A 54 -17.96 11.69 -14.14
CA ILE A 54 -17.99 10.48 -13.30
C ILE A 54 -16.73 9.67 -13.57
N LYS A 55 -16.31 9.54 -14.84
CA LYS A 55 -15.05 8.88 -15.22
C LYS A 55 -13.87 9.52 -14.51
N ASP A 56 -13.78 10.85 -14.56
CA ASP A 56 -12.68 11.61 -13.94
C ASP A 56 -12.70 11.48 -12.41
N THR A 57 -13.88 11.61 -11.78
CA THR A 57 -14.02 11.46 -10.32
C THR A 57 -13.63 10.04 -9.86
N PHE A 58 -13.99 9.01 -10.63
CA PHE A 58 -13.66 7.62 -10.28
C PHE A 58 -12.17 7.33 -10.43
N LEU A 59 -11.54 7.81 -11.51
CA LEU A 59 -10.09 7.69 -11.73
C LEU A 59 -9.29 8.40 -10.65
N ILE A 60 -9.72 9.60 -10.26
CA ILE A 60 -9.13 10.36 -9.16
C ILE A 60 -9.29 9.59 -7.83
N SER A 61 -10.47 9.00 -7.59
CA SER A 61 -10.70 8.19 -6.39
C SER A 61 -9.80 6.95 -6.33
N ILE A 62 -9.60 6.27 -7.46
CA ILE A 62 -8.68 5.13 -7.56
C ILE A 62 -7.25 5.57 -7.26
N LEU A 63 -6.81 6.72 -7.78
CA LEU A 63 -5.50 7.31 -7.50
C LEU A 63 -5.26 7.55 -5.99
N TYR A 64 -6.28 7.95 -5.24
CA TYR A 64 -6.14 8.17 -3.80
C TYR A 64 -6.29 6.90 -2.96
N VAL A 65 -7.16 5.95 -3.37
CA VAL A 65 -7.39 4.71 -2.63
C VAL A 65 -6.26 3.70 -2.86
N TRP A 66 -5.63 3.71 -4.03
CA TRP A 66 -4.59 2.73 -4.39
C TRP A 66 -3.35 2.74 -3.48
N PRO A 67 -2.79 3.90 -3.08
CA PRO A 67 -1.71 3.96 -2.09
C PRO A 67 -2.03 3.23 -0.79
N PHE A 68 -3.28 3.32 -0.31
CA PHE A 68 -3.72 2.59 0.88
C PHE A 68 -3.70 1.07 0.63
N VAL A 69 -4.20 0.62 -0.52
CA VAL A 69 -4.23 -0.82 -0.87
C VAL A 69 -2.82 -1.39 -1.02
N ALA A 70 -1.92 -0.68 -1.72
CA ALA A 70 -0.55 -1.13 -1.94
C ALA A 70 0.24 -1.23 -0.63
N THR A 71 0.13 -0.21 0.24
CA THR A 71 0.78 -0.20 1.56
C THR A 71 0.17 -1.23 2.51
N ALA A 72 -1.14 -1.47 2.45
CA ALA A 72 -1.79 -2.55 3.19
C ALA A 72 -1.29 -3.94 2.76
N ALA A 73 -1.10 -4.18 1.45
CA ALA A 73 -0.51 -5.42 0.96
C ALA A 73 0.92 -5.61 1.47
N GLY A 74 1.75 -4.57 1.44
CA GLY A 74 3.10 -4.59 1.98
C GLY A 74 3.15 -4.86 3.49
N GLY A 75 2.30 -4.18 4.26
CA GLY A 75 2.16 -4.42 5.70
C GLY A 75 1.69 -5.85 6.02
N TRP A 76 0.75 -6.38 5.26
CA TRP A 76 0.25 -7.75 5.40
C TRP A 76 1.32 -8.80 5.11
N ALA A 77 2.10 -8.59 4.05
CA ALA A 77 3.20 -9.47 3.65
C ALA A 77 4.34 -9.46 4.67
N CYS A 78 4.74 -8.27 5.12
CA CYS A 78 5.78 -8.08 6.13
C CYS A 78 5.41 -8.78 7.44
N ALA A 79 4.17 -8.55 7.91
CA ALA A 79 3.62 -9.24 9.06
C ALA A 79 3.56 -10.77 8.86
N GLY A 80 3.35 -11.24 7.63
CA GLY A 80 3.37 -12.66 7.29
C GLY A 80 4.74 -13.30 7.46
N ALA A 81 5.80 -12.60 7.08
CA ALA A 81 7.18 -13.08 7.15
C ALA A 81 7.83 -12.91 8.54
N SER A 82 7.36 -11.94 9.35
CA SER A 82 7.91 -11.64 10.67
C SER A 82 7.43 -12.63 11.75
N LYS A 83 8.35 -13.01 12.67
CA LYS A 83 8.08 -13.90 13.81
C LYS A 83 8.00 -13.22 15.18
N HIS A 84 8.64 -12.05 15.38
CA HIS A 84 8.85 -11.54 16.75
C HIS A 84 8.68 -10.02 16.96
N ASN A 85 8.45 -9.18 15.94
CA ASN A 85 8.36 -7.74 16.20
C ASN A 85 7.54 -6.96 15.16
N GLU A 86 6.27 -7.29 14.99
CA GLU A 86 5.55 -6.96 13.76
C GLU A 86 5.16 -5.47 13.64
N TYR A 87 4.96 -4.78 14.76
CA TYR A 87 4.63 -3.35 14.77
C TYR A 87 5.84 -2.45 14.49
N SER A 88 7.06 -2.89 14.81
CA SER A 88 8.26 -2.11 14.47
C SER A 88 8.52 -2.09 12.96
N HIS A 89 8.09 -3.12 12.22
CA HIS A 89 8.17 -3.13 10.77
C HIS A 89 7.13 -2.19 10.16
N ALA A 90 5.90 -2.20 10.67
CA ALA A 90 4.86 -1.26 10.24
C ALA A 90 5.28 0.20 10.48
N LEU A 91 5.89 0.48 11.65
CA LEU A 91 6.44 1.80 11.95
C LEU A 91 7.58 2.19 11.00
N PHE A 92 8.53 1.29 10.74
CA PHE A 92 9.62 1.53 9.80
C PHE A 92 9.10 1.81 8.39
N LEU A 93 8.15 1.01 7.90
CA LEU A 93 7.53 1.19 6.59
C LEU A 93 6.73 2.49 6.50
N ALA A 94 6.06 2.91 7.58
CA ALA A 94 5.35 4.19 7.67
C ALA A 94 6.31 5.39 7.57
N VAL A 95 7.45 5.34 8.28
CA VAL A 95 8.49 6.37 8.18
C VAL A 95 9.08 6.40 6.77
N LEU A 96 9.43 5.23 6.23
CA LEU A 96 9.99 5.12 4.87
C LEU A 96 9.03 5.70 3.82
N TRP A 97 7.74 5.39 3.92
CA TRP A 97 6.71 5.95 3.05
C TRP A 97 6.64 7.47 3.14
N THR A 98 6.60 8.00 4.37
CA THR A 98 6.56 9.45 4.60
C THR A 98 7.75 10.15 3.95
N VAL A 99 8.96 9.59 4.10
CA VAL A 99 10.18 10.13 3.48
C VAL A 99 10.09 10.08 1.96
N ILE A 100 9.71 8.94 1.38
CA ILE A 100 9.62 8.76 -0.09
C ILE A 100 8.60 9.73 -0.69
N VAL A 101 7.38 9.80 -0.13
CA VAL A 101 6.33 10.68 -0.66
C VAL A 101 6.74 12.15 -0.53
N THR A 102 7.37 12.53 0.58
CA THR A 102 7.87 13.90 0.77
C THR A 102 8.98 14.25 -0.24
N LEU A 103 9.92 13.33 -0.50
CA LEU A 103 10.97 13.52 -1.50
C LEU A 103 10.40 13.61 -2.92
N LEU A 104 9.42 12.77 -3.26
CA LEU A 104 8.73 12.83 -4.55
C LEU A 104 7.98 14.15 -4.73
N TYR A 105 7.31 14.63 -3.67
CA TYR A 105 6.64 15.93 -3.68
C TYR A 105 7.63 17.09 -3.89
N LEU A 106 8.75 17.09 -3.16
CA LEU A 106 9.81 18.10 -3.31
C LEU A 106 10.45 18.05 -4.71
N TYR A 107 10.63 16.85 -5.27
CA TYR A 107 11.16 16.67 -6.62
C TYR A 107 10.15 17.08 -7.70
N SER A 108 8.86 16.85 -7.47
CA SER A 108 7.80 17.19 -8.43
C SER A 108 7.55 18.70 -8.55
N ALA A 109 7.99 19.50 -7.57
CA ALA A 109 8.12 20.97 -7.53
C ALA A 109 7.01 21.86 -8.14
N ASN A 110 5.87 21.31 -8.56
CA ASN A 110 4.85 22.02 -9.31
C ASN A 110 3.46 21.64 -8.78
N ASN A 111 2.79 22.63 -8.19
CA ASN A 111 1.33 22.80 -8.11
C ASN A 111 0.47 21.80 -7.31
N GLU A 112 1.02 20.73 -6.73
CA GLU A 112 0.25 19.85 -5.83
C GLU A 112 -0.01 20.55 -4.47
N PRO A 113 -1.27 20.65 -4.01
CA PRO A 113 -1.56 21.26 -2.71
C PRO A 113 -1.04 20.37 -1.57
N LEU A 114 -0.49 21.01 -0.52
CA LEU A 114 0.02 20.34 0.69
C LEU A 114 -0.98 19.35 1.30
N THR A 115 -2.28 19.64 1.19
CA THR A 115 -3.35 18.76 1.65
C THR A 115 -3.31 17.37 0.98
N ASN A 116 -3.00 17.29 -0.31
CA ASN A 116 -2.89 16.02 -1.04
C ASN A 116 -1.69 15.21 -0.55
N LEU A 117 -0.55 15.88 -0.33
CA LEU A 117 0.64 15.27 0.25
C LEU A 117 0.31 14.62 1.60
N LEU A 118 -0.30 15.38 2.51
CA LEU A 118 -0.69 14.89 3.84
C LEU A 118 -1.67 13.72 3.73
N LEU A 119 -2.64 13.80 2.82
CA LEU A 119 -3.63 12.74 2.62
C LEU A 119 -3.00 11.44 2.13
N ILE A 120 -2.06 11.50 1.17
CA ILE A 120 -1.32 10.33 0.66
C ILE A 120 -0.42 9.72 1.75
N ILE A 121 0.23 10.55 2.57
CA ILE A 121 1.03 10.09 3.71
C ILE A 121 0.13 9.35 4.70
N VAL A 122 -0.96 9.97 5.15
CA VAL A 122 -1.89 9.38 6.12
C VAL A 122 -2.47 8.08 5.60
N LEU A 123 -2.89 8.03 4.33
CA LEU A 123 -3.43 6.82 3.71
C LEU A 123 -2.40 5.70 3.64
N GLY A 124 -1.15 5.98 3.24
CA GLY A 124 -0.12 4.95 3.21
C GLY A 124 0.24 4.42 4.59
N VAL A 125 0.36 5.30 5.58
CA VAL A 125 0.61 4.91 6.98
C VAL A 125 -0.55 4.05 7.51
N ALA A 126 -1.79 4.51 7.33
CA ALA A 126 -2.98 3.77 7.73
C ALA A 126 -3.05 2.40 7.05
N GLY A 127 -2.70 2.32 5.76
CA GLY A 127 -2.63 1.07 5.00
C GLY A 127 -1.66 0.08 5.62
N TYR A 128 -0.41 0.48 5.89
CA TYR A 128 0.58 -0.40 6.53
C TYR A 128 0.10 -0.97 7.87
N PHE A 129 -0.49 -0.13 8.73
CA PHE A 129 -1.03 -0.59 10.02
C PHE A 129 -2.25 -1.50 9.84
N ALA A 130 -3.18 -1.16 8.94
CA ALA A 130 -4.35 -1.98 8.65
C ALA A 130 -3.97 -3.37 8.13
N GLY A 131 -3.06 -3.44 7.15
CA GLY A 131 -2.57 -4.71 6.61
C GLY A 131 -1.87 -5.58 7.65
N THR A 132 -1.04 -4.95 8.48
CA THR A 132 -0.36 -5.62 9.61
C THR A 132 -1.39 -6.16 10.61
N ALA A 133 -2.35 -5.34 11.04
CA ALA A 133 -3.39 -5.71 11.99
C ALA A 133 -4.30 -6.84 11.47
N LEU A 134 -4.65 -6.82 10.18
CA LEU A 134 -5.40 -7.90 9.53
C LEU A 134 -4.63 -9.22 9.55
N ARG A 135 -3.31 -9.20 9.28
CA ARG A 135 -2.47 -10.41 9.43
C ARG A 135 -2.52 -10.93 10.85
N MET A 136 -2.40 -10.05 11.85
CA MET A 136 -2.37 -10.45 13.26
C MET A 136 -3.67 -11.06 13.71
N ARG A 137 -4.80 -10.45 13.33
CA ARG A 137 -6.11 -11.04 13.61
C ARG A 137 -6.21 -12.44 13.03
N LYS A 138 -5.71 -12.67 11.81
CA LYS A 138 -5.68 -14.01 11.20
C LYS A 138 -4.75 -14.97 11.95
N LYS A 139 -3.51 -14.58 12.28
CA LYS A 139 -2.56 -15.42 13.04
C LYS A 139 -3.13 -15.81 14.41
N ARG A 140 -3.71 -14.86 15.15
CA ARG A 140 -4.34 -15.10 16.46
C ARG A 140 -5.53 -16.06 16.40
N LYS A 141 -6.30 -16.05 15.30
CA LYS A 141 -7.40 -17.01 15.10
C LYS A 141 -6.91 -18.42 14.74
N VAL A 142 -5.76 -18.55 14.08
CA VAL A 142 -5.18 -19.84 13.64
C VAL A 142 -4.37 -20.53 14.75
N HIS A 143 -3.97 -19.82 15.79
CA HIS A 143 -3.59 -20.41 17.07
C HIS A 143 -4.76 -20.28 18.04
N PRO A 144 -5.81 -21.11 17.91
CA PRO A 144 -6.80 -21.19 18.97
C PRO A 144 -6.07 -21.64 20.23
N ILE A 145 -6.44 -20.99 21.33
CA ILE A 145 -6.01 -21.24 22.68
C ILE A 145 -6.13 -22.75 22.94
N VAL A 146 -4.99 -23.43 23.01
CA VAL A 146 -4.91 -24.74 23.67
C VAL A 146 -5.14 -24.41 25.14
N LYS A 147 -6.37 -24.61 25.60
CA LYS A 147 -6.70 -24.69 27.03
C LYS A 147 -6.54 -26.14 27.45
#